data_AF-A0A7C5U3D5-F1
#
_entry.id   AF-A0A7C5U3D5-F1
#
_cell.length_a   1.000
_cell.length_b   1.000
_cell.length_c   1.000
_cell.angle_alpha   90.00
_cell.angle_beta   90.00
_cell.angle_gamma   90.00
#
_symmetry.space_group_name_H-M   'P 1'
#
loop_
_entity.id
_entity.type
_entity.pdbx_description
1 polymer ?
#
loop_
_entity_poly.entity_id
_entity_poly.type
_entity_poly.pdbx_seq_one_letter_code
_entity_poly.pdbx_strand_id
1 'polypeptide(L)'
;MESLKIYVNGSEYEIPYGSTLEEIAKEYSKKLGKVIVGAKIDNTIIELFRPITRSGEISFIYLENQDGMRIYQRGLFFILHAAARKVFKSYTLKILHTIGHGVYCEIRDDGKTIELTEEDVKNIENEMREWVEKDYRFKKNELPKGQAIDLFASVGMVDKVKLLKYRKKKTVKVYEADGHFD
;
A
#
# COMPACT_ATOMS: atom_id res chain seq x y z
N MET A 1 -31.23 -8.00 -2.65
CA MET A 1 -29.76 -8.01 -2.70
C MET A 1 -29.30 -9.11 -1.78
N GLU A 2 -28.35 -9.93 -2.21
CA GLU A 2 -27.78 -10.97 -1.34
C GLU A 2 -27.05 -10.29 -0.18
N SER A 3 -27.35 -10.70 1.06
CA SER A 3 -26.68 -10.21 2.26
C SER A 3 -25.68 -11.26 2.76
N LEU A 4 -24.60 -10.77 3.34
CA LEU A 4 -23.54 -11.58 3.93
C LEU A 4 -23.51 -11.34 5.43
N LYS A 5 -23.24 -12.39 6.19
CA LYS A 5 -23.03 -12.32 7.63
C LYS A 5 -21.55 -12.33 7.94
N ILE A 6 -21.06 -11.28 8.58
CA ILE A 6 -19.68 -11.21 9.05
C ILE A 6 -19.64 -11.10 10.55
N TYR A 7 -18.62 -11.69 11.16
CA TYR A 7 -18.42 -11.67 12.61
C TYR A 7 -17.16 -10.89 12.92
N VAL A 8 -17.31 -9.72 13.53
CA VAL A 8 -16.20 -8.84 13.90
C VAL A 8 -16.03 -8.88 15.41
N ASN A 9 -14.98 -9.56 15.89
CA ASN A 9 -14.68 -9.70 17.33
C ASN A 9 -15.92 -10.12 18.17
N GLY A 10 -16.70 -11.07 17.68
CA GLY A 10 -17.91 -11.59 18.34
C GLY A 10 -19.19 -10.79 18.12
N SER A 11 -19.16 -9.67 17.38
CA SER A 11 -20.36 -8.94 16.95
C SER A 11 -20.76 -9.35 15.53
N GLU A 12 -22.02 -9.71 15.33
CA GLU A 12 -22.58 -10.05 14.02
C GLU A 12 -22.98 -8.77 13.26
N TYR A 13 -22.58 -8.68 12.00
CA TYR A 13 -23.02 -7.65 11.07
C TYR A 13 -23.62 -8.31 9.82
N GLU A 14 -24.71 -7.75 9.33
CA GLU A 14 -25.28 -8.09 8.04
C GLU A 14 -24.92 -6.98 7.04
N ILE A 15 -24.18 -7.35 5.99
CA ILE A 15 -23.69 -6.40 4.99
C ILE A 15 -24.14 -6.83 3.58
N PRO A 16 -24.37 -5.90 2.65
CA PRO A 16 -24.66 -6.25 1.26
C PRO A 16 -23.50 -6.98 0.59
N TYR A 17 -23.77 -7.95 -0.29
CA TYR A 17 -22.75 -8.57 -1.13
C TYR A 17 -21.94 -7.51 -1.90
N GLY A 18 -20.62 -7.59 -1.84
CA GLY A 18 -19.70 -6.68 -2.51
C GLY A 18 -19.40 -5.39 -1.74
N SER A 19 -19.97 -5.17 -0.55
CA SER A 19 -19.60 -4.03 0.30
C SER A 19 -18.17 -4.17 0.83
N THR A 20 -17.61 -3.07 1.34
CA THR A 20 -16.27 -3.03 1.91
C THR A 20 -16.32 -2.99 3.44
N LEU A 21 -15.16 -3.04 4.10
CA LEU A 21 -15.05 -2.97 5.56
C LEU A 21 -14.73 -1.55 6.07
N GLU A 22 -14.65 -0.55 5.18
CA GLU A 22 -14.20 0.81 5.53
C GLU A 22 -15.11 1.47 6.57
N GLU A 23 -16.43 1.37 6.40
CA GLU A 23 -17.40 2.00 7.31
C GLU A 23 -17.38 1.34 8.69
N ILE A 24 -17.39 0.00 8.73
CA ILE A 24 -17.32 -0.76 9.98
C ILE A 24 -15.99 -0.51 10.68
N ALA A 25 -14.86 -0.50 9.94
CA ALA A 25 -13.55 -0.19 10.49
C ALA A 25 -13.51 1.24 11.07
N LYS A 26 -14.13 2.22 10.42
CA LYS A 26 -14.20 3.60 10.91
C LYS A 26 -14.97 3.69 12.24
N GLU A 27 -16.09 2.99 12.34
CA GLU A 27 -16.88 2.91 13.58
C GLU A 27 -16.06 2.29 14.73
N TYR A 28 -15.46 1.12 14.48
CA TYR A 28 -14.62 0.43 15.47
C TYR A 28 -13.39 1.23 15.88
N SER A 29 -12.74 1.87 14.92
CA SER A 29 -11.57 2.73 15.16
C SER A 29 -11.93 3.86 16.13
N LYS A 30 -13.07 4.53 15.90
CA LYS A 30 -13.59 5.58 16.80
C LYS A 30 -13.96 5.03 18.18
N LYS A 31 -14.62 3.88 18.24
CA LYS A 31 -15.07 3.26 19.50
C LYS A 31 -13.89 2.83 20.39
N LEU A 32 -12.84 2.29 19.80
CA LEU A 32 -11.70 1.73 20.52
C LEU A 32 -10.55 2.74 20.69
N GLY A 33 -10.58 3.87 19.98
CA GLY A 33 -9.46 4.82 19.95
C GLY A 33 -8.21 4.24 19.28
N LYS A 34 -8.38 3.28 18.37
CA LYS A 34 -7.28 2.55 17.72
C LYS A 34 -7.37 2.66 16.21
N VAL A 35 -6.27 3.03 15.56
CA VAL A 35 -6.21 3.11 14.09
C VAL A 35 -6.23 1.69 13.50
N ILE A 36 -7.20 1.43 12.63
CA ILE A 36 -7.33 0.18 11.85
C ILE A 36 -6.77 0.42 10.45
N VAL A 37 -5.87 -0.46 10.00
CA VAL A 37 -5.17 -0.31 8.71
C VAL A 37 -5.43 -1.47 7.74
N GLY A 38 -6.16 -2.49 8.18
CA GLY A 38 -6.49 -3.67 7.38
C GLY A 38 -7.37 -4.65 8.14
N ALA A 39 -7.70 -5.76 7.51
CA ALA A 39 -8.46 -6.84 8.13
C ALA A 39 -7.89 -8.21 7.76
N LYS A 40 -8.30 -9.24 8.50
CA LYS A 40 -8.05 -10.65 8.18
C LYS A 40 -9.38 -11.35 7.99
N ILE A 41 -9.47 -12.17 6.94
CA ILE A 41 -10.56 -13.13 6.71
C ILE A 41 -9.92 -14.49 6.41
N ASP A 42 -10.29 -15.54 7.15
CA ASP A 42 -9.70 -16.88 7.03
C ASP A 42 -8.15 -16.85 7.05
N ASN A 43 -7.58 -16.13 8.02
CA ASN A 43 -6.14 -15.91 8.19
C ASN A 43 -5.44 -15.20 7.00
N THR A 44 -6.20 -14.64 6.06
CA THR A 44 -5.67 -13.87 4.92
C THR A 44 -5.86 -12.38 5.17
N ILE A 45 -4.75 -11.62 5.12
CA ILE A 45 -4.79 -10.15 5.20
C ILE A 45 -5.44 -9.57 3.95
N ILE A 46 -6.37 -8.65 4.14
CA ILE A 46 -7.12 -7.93 3.10
C ILE A 46 -7.15 -6.43 3.39
N GLU A 47 -7.29 -5.66 2.33
CA GLU A 47 -7.48 -4.21 2.38
C GLU A 47 -8.92 -3.90 2.80
N LEU A 48 -9.12 -2.80 3.52
CA LEU A 48 -10.44 -2.40 4.00
C LEU A 48 -11.41 -2.11 2.85
N PHE A 49 -10.90 -1.58 1.73
CA PHE A 49 -11.67 -1.28 0.53
C PHE A 49 -11.94 -2.51 -0.37
N ARG A 50 -11.49 -3.71 0.03
CA ARG A 50 -11.73 -4.93 -0.76
C ARG A 50 -13.23 -5.31 -0.67
N PRO A 51 -13.93 -5.55 -1.80
CA PRO A 51 -15.28 -6.10 -1.78
C PRO A 51 -15.33 -7.45 -1.08
N ILE A 52 -16.27 -7.60 -0.15
CA ILE A 52 -16.53 -8.84 0.58
C ILE A 52 -17.59 -9.64 -0.17
N THR A 53 -17.25 -10.87 -0.52
CA THR A 53 -18.08 -11.75 -1.38
C THR A 53 -18.47 -13.05 -0.70
N ARG A 54 -18.17 -13.20 0.59
CA ARG A 54 -18.55 -14.36 1.40
C ARG A 54 -18.69 -13.97 2.87
N SER A 55 -19.57 -14.66 3.57
CA SER A 55 -19.69 -14.62 5.03
C SER A 55 -18.41 -15.18 5.69
N GLY A 56 -18.11 -14.73 6.91
CA GLY A 56 -16.94 -15.23 7.64
C GLY A 56 -16.55 -14.39 8.85
N GLU A 57 -15.54 -14.87 9.55
CA GLU A 57 -14.94 -14.16 10.68
C GLU A 57 -13.92 -13.13 10.20
N ILE A 58 -14.00 -11.94 10.77
CA ILE A 58 -13.18 -10.80 10.44
C ILE A 58 -12.47 -10.31 11.71
N SER A 59 -11.14 -10.21 11.61
CA SER A 59 -10.33 -9.57 12.64
C SER A 59 -9.67 -8.33 12.06
N PHE A 60 -9.89 -7.17 12.68
CA PHE A 60 -9.19 -5.95 12.28
C PHE A 60 -7.71 -6.00 12.66
N ILE A 61 -6.89 -5.39 11.81
CA ILE A 61 -5.46 -5.19 12.04
C ILE A 61 -5.26 -3.74 12.46
N TYR A 62 -4.83 -3.55 13.71
CA TYR A 62 -4.55 -2.25 14.27
C TYR A 62 -3.12 -1.81 13.94
N LEU A 63 -2.87 -0.50 13.84
CA LEU A 63 -1.56 0.06 13.53
C LEU A 63 -0.45 -0.42 14.48
N GLU A 64 -0.79 -0.59 15.77
CA GLU A 64 0.12 -1.09 16.82
C GLU A 64 0.51 -2.57 16.66
N ASN A 65 -0.21 -3.34 15.83
CA ASN A 65 0.14 -4.73 15.56
C ASN A 65 1.32 -4.78 14.58
N GLN A 66 2.11 -5.86 14.64
CA GLN A 66 3.23 -6.06 13.71
C GLN A 66 2.79 -6.02 12.23
N ASP A 67 1.69 -6.69 11.90
CA ASP A 67 1.13 -6.65 10.54
C ASP A 67 0.60 -5.25 10.18
N GLY A 68 0.06 -4.51 11.16
CA GLY A 68 -0.44 -3.15 10.95
C GLY A 68 0.67 -2.17 10.63
N MET A 69 1.75 -2.20 11.41
CA MET A 69 2.94 -1.39 11.15
C MET A 69 3.55 -1.71 9.78
N ARG A 70 3.58 -2.98 9.38
CA ARG A 70 4.04 -3.38 8.04
C ARG A 70 3.14 -2.83 6.92
N ILE A 71 1.82 -2.82 7.10
CA ILE A 71 0.89 -2.22 6.13
C ILE A 71 1.14 -0.71 6.03
N TYR A 72 1.24 -0.03 7.17
CA TYR A 72 1.49 1.40 7.25
C TYR A 72 2.82 1.80 6.59
N GLN A 73 3.91 1.10 6.91
CA GLN A 73 5.22 1.31 6.29
C GLN A 73 5.19 1.14 4.77
N ARG A 74 4.45 0.15 4.26
CA ARG A 74 4.30 -0.04 2.80
C ARG A 74 3.56 1.12 2.13
N GLY A 75 2.54 1.67 2.81
CA GLY A 75 1.90 2.91 2.37
C GLY A 75 2.87 4.10 2.35
N LEU A 76 3.69 4.24 3.39
CA LEU A 76 4.73 5.28 3.43
C LEU A 76 5.79 5.09 2.34
N PHE A 77 6.20 3.85 2.03
CA PHE A 77 7.14 3.59 0.95
C PHE A 77 6.58 3.93 -0.42
N PHE A 78 5.28 3.67 -0.64
CA PHE A 78 4.60 4.11 -1.84
C PHE A 78 4.66 5.65 -1.96
N ILE A 79 4.30 6.37 -0.90
CA ILE A 79 4.32 7.83 -0.86
C ILE A 79 5.75 8.36 -1.07
N LEU A 80 6.75 7.76 -0.41
CA LEU A 80 8.16 8.10 -0.60
C LEU A 80 8.60 7.89 -2.06
N HIS A 81 8.20 6.79 -2.68
CA HIS A 81 8.51 6.51 -4.07
C HIS A 81 7.86 7.53 -4.99
N ALA A 82 6.61 7.91 -4.73
CA ALA A 82 5.90 8.93 -5.49
C ALA A 82 6.52 10.33 -5.32
N ALA A 83 6.90 10.70 -4.09
CA ALA A 83 7.57 11.95 -3.77
C ALA A 83 8.94 12.07 -4.45
N ALA A 84 9.76 11.02 -4.35
CA ALA A 84 11.07 10.98 -4.99
C ALA A 84 10.98 11.15 -6.52
N ARG A 85 9.89 10.67 -7.16
CA ARG A 85 9.67 10.85 -8.60
C ARG A 85 9.52 12.31 -9.04
N LYS A 86 8.98 13.15 -8.17
CA LYS A 86 8.79 14.57 -8.45
C LYS A 86 10.08 15.36 -8.25
N VAL A 87 10.90 14.94 -7.30
CA VAL A 87 12.18 15.58 -6.96
C VAL A 87 13.31 15.17 -7.93
N PHE A 88 13.38 13.89 -8.32
CA PHE A 88 14.46 13.35 -9.17
C PHE A 88 13.95 12.88 -10.54
N LYS A 89 14.64 13.30 -11.61
CA LYS A 89 14.29 12.95 -13.00
C LYS A 89 14.57 11.49 -13.36
N SER A 90 15.72 10.98 -12.94
CA SER A 90 16.14 9.57 -13.08
C SER A 90 16.56 9.10 -11.71
N TYR A 91 15.89 8.06 -11.19
CA TYR A 91 16.25 7.50 -9.91
C TYR A 91 15.77 6.06 -9.78
N THR A 92 16.41 5.33 -8.87
CA THR A 92 15.94 4.09 -8.29
C THR A 92 15.95 4.25 -6.78
N LEU A 93 14.78 4.18 -6.14
CA LEU A 93 14.70 4.11 -4.69
C LEU A 93 14.96 2.67 -4.22
N LYS A 94 15.99 2.49 -3.39
CA LYS A 94 16.28 1.24 -2.71
C LYS A 94 15.90 1.36 -1.25
N ILE A 95 14.93 0.56 -0.82
CA ILE A 95 14.58 0.39 0.59
C ILE A 95 15.48 -0.72 1.13
N LEU A 96 16.32 -0.41 2.13
CA LEU A 96 17.34 -1.32 2.63
C LEU A 96 16.92 -1.86 4.01
N HIS A 97 17.76 -1.70 5.03
CA HIS A 97 17.56 -2.29 6.34
C HIS A 97 16.97 -1.28 7.33
N THR A 98 16.34 -1.81 8.36
CA THR A 98 15.85 -1.02 9.50
C THR A 98 17.05 -0.48 10.30
N ILE A 99 16.99 0.79 10.69
CA ILE A 99 17.90 1.42 11.64
C ILE A 99 17.07 1.96 12.79
N GLY A 100 17.14 1.30 13.96
CA GLY A 100 16.29 1.61 15.11
C GLY A 100 14.81 1.47 14.75
N HIS A 101 14.06 2.58 14.80
CA HIS A 101 12.65 2.65 14.43
C HIS A 101 12.42 3.12 12.97
N GLY A 102 13.48 3.47 12.25
CA GLY A 102 13.42 3.95 10.87
C GLY A 102 13.87 2.89 9.86
N VAL A 103 13.74 3.22 8.57
CA VAL A 103 14.24 2.38 7.46
C VAL A 103 15.18 3.21 6.61
N TYR A 104 16.40 2.70 6.43
CA TYR A 104 17.38 3.35 5.60
C TYR A 104 17.07 3.11 4.12
N CYS A 105 17.07 4.18 3.35
CA CYS A 105 16.80 4.16 1.92
C CYS A 105 17.92 4.88 1.16
N GLU A 106 18.16 4.44 -0.07
CA GLU A 106 19.09 5.10 -0.98
C GLU A 106 18.35 5.51 -2.25
N ILE A 107 18.66 6.70 -2.74
CA ILE A 107 18.30 7.13 -4.09
C ILE A 107 19.53 6.89 -4.96
N ARG A 108 19.35 6.15 -6.05
CA ARG A 108 20.45 5.79 -6.96
C ARG A 108 20.17 6.26 -8.37
N ASP A 109 21.20 6.71 -9.07
CA ASP A 109 21.16 6.93 -10.52
C ASP A 109 22.25 6.07 -11.18
N ASP A 110 21.87 5.37 -12.25
CA ASP A 110 22.71 4.37 -12.93
C ASP A 110 23.47 3.41 -11.96
N GLY A 111 22.78 2.97 -10.91
CA GLY A 111 23.31 2.04 -9.91
C GLY A 111 24.23 2.64 -8.85
N LYS A 112 24.56 3.93 -8.92
CA LYS A 112 25.36 4.65 -7.91
C LYS A 112 24.47 5.44 -6.96
N THR A 113 24.81 5.42 -5.67
CA THR A 113 24.10 6.22 -4.66
C THR A 113 24.33 7.70 -4.92
N ILE A 114 23.24 8.47 -4.92
CA ILE A 114 23.27 9.93 -4.98
C ILE A 114 23.50 10.45 -3.57
N GLU A 115 24.46 11.37 -3.42
CA GLU A 115 24.60 12.12 -2.18
C GLU A 115 23.48 13.14 -2.09
N LEU A 116 22.61 12.97 -1.08
CA LEU A 116 21.49 13.88 -0.85
C LEU A 116 21.96 15.06 0.00
N THR A 117 21.62 16.27 -0.44
CA THR A 117 21.74 17.46 0.41
C THR A 117 20.59 17.53 1.42
N GLU A 118 20.73 18.35 2.46
CA GLU A 118 19.63 18.59 3.40
C GLU A 118 18.38 19.15 2.70
N GLU A 119 18.56 19.96 1.66
CA GLU A 119 17.48 20.53 0.88
C GLU A 119 16.75 19.46 0.04
N ASP A 120 17.47 18.48 -0.51
CA ASP A 120 16.87 17.35 -1.21
C ASP A 120 15.96 16.54 -0.27
N VAL A 121 16.46 16.24 0.94
CA VAL A 121 15.69 15.49 1.96
C VAL A 121 14.44 16.27 2.35
N LYS A 122 14.56 17.59 2.56
CA LYS A 122 13.44 18.46 2.91
C LYS A 122 12.39 18.54 1.79
N ASN A 123 12.82 18.59 0.53
CA ASN A 123 11.91 18.59 -0.61
C ASN A 123 11.14 17.27 -0.74
N ILE A 124 11.79 16.13 -0.50
CA ILE A 124 11.11 14.83 -0.43
C ILE A 124 10.10 14.81 0.71
N GLU A 125 10.49 15.26 1.92
CA GLU A 125 9.60 15.28 3.08
C GLU A 125 8.35 16.13 2.82
N ASN A 126 8.53 17.34 2.28
CA ASN A 126 7.42 18.23 1.95
C ASN A 126 6.46 17.57 0.96
N GLU A 127 6.98 16.94 -0.10
CA GLU A 127 6.15 16.25 -1.08
C GLU A 127 5.41 15.06 -0.45
N MET A 128 6.06 14.29 0.44
CA MET A 128 5.38 13.21 1.18
C MET A 128 4.25 13.75 2.05
N ARG A 129 4.44 14.91 2.71
CA ARG A 129 3.38 15.55 3.51
C ARG A 129 2.23 16.03 2.65
N GLU A 130 2.51 16.65 1.50
CA GLU A 130 1.47 17.02 0.53
C GLU A 130 0.65 15.81 0.07
N TRP A 131 1.29 14.67 -0.18
CA TRP A 131 0.60 13.42 -0.53
C TRP A 131 -0.34 12.94 0.56
N VAL A 132 0.07 13.04 1.83
CA VAL A 132 -0.77 12.69 2.98
C VAL A 132 -1.94 13.65 3.12
N GLU A 133 -1.72 14.96 2.94
CA GLU A 133 -2.77 15.99 3.03
C GLU A 133 -3.82 15.85 1.92
N LYS A 134 -3.42 15.44 0.71
CA LYS A 134 -4.32 15.20 -0.41
C LYS A 134 -5.16 13.92 -0.26
N ASP A 135 -4.82 13.05 0.69
CA ASP A 135 -5.54 11.82 1.04
C ASP A 135 -5.92 10.97 -0.19
N TYR A 136 -4.94 10.75 -1.07
CA TYR A 136 -5.18 10.00 -2.29
C TYR A 136 -5.63 8.56 -2.00
N ARG A 137 -6.78 8.20 -2.55
CA ARG A 137 -7.34 6.85 -2.38
C ARG A 137 -6.50 5.82 -3.12
N PHE A 138 -5.92 4.88 -2.36
CA PHE A 138 -5.31 3.68 -2.93
C PHE A 138 -6.35 2.82 -3.65
N LYS A 139 -6.01 2.40 -4.87
CA LYS A 139 -6.71 1.39 -5.63
C LYS A 139 -5.81 0.19 -5.82
N LYS A 140 -6.41 -0.99 -5.92
CA LYS A 140 -5.70 -2.23 -6.22
C LYS A 140 -6.31 -2.87 -7.44
N ASN A 141 -5.48 -3.10 -8.44
CA ASN A 141 -5.83 -3.78 -9.67
C ASN A 141 -5.12 -5.13 -9.75
N GLU A 142 -5.76 -6.12 -10.36
CA GLU A 142 -5.10 -7.38 -10.70
C GLU A 142 -4.95 -7.45 -12.22
N LEU A 143 -3.71 -7.37 -12.69
CA LEU A 143 -3.39 -7.31 -14.11
C LEU A 143 -2.74 -8.62 -14.58
N PRO A 144 -2.98 -9.04 -15.83
CA PRO A 144 -2.12 -10.02 -16.50
C PRO A 144 -0.66 -9.58 -16.45
N LYS A 145 0.26 -10.53 -16.27
CA LYS A 145 1.70 -10.26 -16.12
C LYS A 145 2.28 -9.42 -17.25
N GLY A 146 1.85 -9.66 -18.50
CA GLY A 146 2.28 -8.87 -19.66
C GLY A 146 1.87 -7.40 -19.52
N GLN A 147 0.58 -7.13 -19.24
CA GLN A 147 0.08 -5.77 -19.04
C GLN A 147 0.76 -5.04 -17.88
N ALA A 148 1.06 -5.74 -16.78
CA ALA A 148 1.82 -5.15 -15.68
C ALA A 148 3.26 -4.80 -16.08
N ILE A 149 3.91 -5.63 -16.91
CA ILE A 149 5.25 -5.33 -17.45
C ILE A 149 5.19 -4.08 -18.33
N ASP A 150 4.21 -3.98 -19.23
CA ASP A 150 4.05 -2.84 -20.12
C ASP A 150 3.78 -1.56 -19.33
N LEU A 151 2.92 -1.61 -18.32
CA LEU A 151 2.63 -0.50 -17.41
C LEU A 151 3.89 -0.01 -16.67
N PHE A 152 4.65 -0.91 -16.05
CA PHE A 152 5.87 -0.51 -15.34
C PHE A 152 6.96 0.00 -16.27
N ALA A 153 7.05 -0.54 -17.50
CA ALA A 153 7.97 -0.05 -18.52
C ALA A 153 7.61 1.38 -18.96
N SER A 154 6.31 1.68 -19.17
CA SER A 154 5.89 3.02 -19.61
C SER A 154 6.15 4.11 -18.58
N VAL A 155 6.27 3.76 -17.29
CA VAL A 155 6.61 4.70 -16.21
C VAL A 155 8.07 4.61 -15.74
N GLY A 156 8.92 3.90 -16.47
CA GLY A 156 10.37 3.84 -16.20
C GLY A 156 10.79 2.94 -15.03
N MET A 157 9.91 2.10 -14.50
CA MET A 157 10.21 1.20 -13.37
C MET A 157 10.90 -0.10 -13.82
N VAL A 158 12.13 0.05 -14.34
CA VAL A 158 12.92 -1.02 -14.95
C VAL A 158 13.17 -2.20 -14.00
N ASP A 159 13.40 -1.93 -12.72
CA ASP A 159 13.63 -2.98 -11.71
C ASP A 159 12.42 -3.90 -11.55
N LYS A 160 11.20 -3.33 -11.53
CA LYS A 160 9.96 -4.13 -11.47
C LYS A 160 9.77 -4.96 -12.72
N VAL A 161 10.06 -4.39 -13.90
CA VAL A 161 10.02 -5.13 -15.17
C VAL A 161 10.95 -6.34 -15.12
N LYS A 162 12.20 -6.18 -14.66
CA LYS A 162 13.16 -7.28 -14.49
C LYS A 162 12.63 -8.34 -13.53
N LEU A 163 12.10 -7.95 -12.37
CA LEU A 163 11.54 -8.88 -11.38
C LEU A 163 10.35 -9.69 -11.93
N LEU A 164 9.47 -9.04 -12.69
CA LEU A 164 8.27 -9.69 -13.25
C LEU A 164 8.59 -10.73 -14.31
N LYS A 165 9.70 -10.61 -15.05
CA LYS A 165 10.12 -11.62 -16.04
C LYS A 165 10.26 -13.01 -15.42
N TYR A 166 10.78 -13.09 -14.19
CA TYR A 166 11.00 -14.36 -13.47
C TYR A 166 9.79 -14.85 -12.66
N ARG A 167 8.71 -14.06 -12.59
CA ARG A 167 7.51 -14.42 -11.83
C ARG A 167 6.70 -15.52 -12.53
N LYS A 168 6.42 -16.60 -11.80
CA LYS A 168 5.62 -17.76 -12.30
C LYS A 168 4.11 -17.48 -12.36
N LYS A 169 3.57 -16.65 -11.47
CA LYS A 169 2.13 -16.33 -11.45
C LYS A 169 1.73 -15.56 -12.72
N LYS A 170 0.54 -15.87 -13.26
CA LYS A 170 -0.02 -15.24 -14.46
C LYS A 170 -0.51 -13.81 -14.23
N THR A 171 -0.82 -13.47 -12.98
CA THR A 171 -1.32 -12.14 -12.58
C THR A 171 -0.40 -11.45 -11.57
N VAL A 172 -0.51 -10.12 -11.55
CA VAL A 172 0.22 -9.21 -10.68
C VAL A 172 -0.79 -8.26 -10.05
N LYS A 173 -0.72 -8.12 -8.73
CA LYS A 173 -1.46 -7.08 -8.02
C LYS A 173 -0.66 -5.79 -8.13
N VAL A 174 -1.29 -4.73 -8.61
CA VAL A 174 -0.72 -3.40 -8.79
C VAL A 174 -1.54 -2.42 -7.97
N TYR A 175 -0.87 -1.63 -7.15
CA TYR A 175 -1.50 -0.52 -6.42
C TYR A 175 -1.35 0.76 -7.21
N GLU A 176 -2.37 1.60 -7.17
CA GLU A 176 -2.41 2.90 -7.84
C GLU A 176 -2.94 3.98 -6.89
N ALA A 177 -2.32 5.15 -6.93
CA ALA A 177 -2.82 6.38 -6.32
C ALA A 177 -2.23 7.57 -7.07
N ASP A 178 -3.08 8.54 -7.45
CA ASP A 178 -2.70 9.74 -8.23
C ASP A 178 -1.85 9.43 -9.49
N GLY A 179 -2.18 8.34 -10.20
CA GLY A 179 -1.41 7.92 -11.38
C GLY A 179 0.01 7.41 -11.08
N HIS A 180 0.37 7.24 -9.80
CA HIS A 180 1.54 6.49 -9.36
C HIS A 180 1.19 5.00 -9.23
N PHE A 181 2.13 4.11 -9.54
CA PHE A 181 1.91 2.67 -9.54
C PHE A 181 2.99 1.91 -8.75
N ASP A 182 2.61 0.85 -8.04
CA ASP A 182 3.53 -0.04 -7.28
C ASP A 182 3.12 -1.53 -7.35
#